data_AF-A0A4Q9MD44-F1
#
_entry.id   AF-A0A4Q9MD44-F1
#
_cell.length_a   1.000
_cell.length_b   1.000
_cell.length_c   1.000
_cell.angle_alpha   90.00
_cell.angle_beta   90.00
_cell.angle_gamma   90.00
#
_symmetry.space_group_name_H-M   'P 1'
#
loop_
_entity.id
_entity.type
_entity.pdbx_description
1 polymer ?
#
loop_
_entity_poly.entity_id
_entity_poly.type
_entity_poly.pdbx_seq_one_letter_code
_entity_poly.pdbx_strand_id
1 'polypeptide(L)'
;MENGQVTGASTGLDRALTEIIFEKGDTAVSRLSTLKLDVSKPREIIDAFAAAKEKFGRIDVVANNAGRRSFGEEAIEDADAHDVMETNFWGAANVLREAVRFFCEVNPMGVGGRLLQMGSGAGLQGLGAMAYYSASKFDNKISVITIIEPGGFDTPGIGKTAWAPAHPAYSMEELPGDVLRSLLKEPRLQGDPRKGMEVVYKLATLEKPPLHFPFGKDAVNLVRAKTVALLADTEKYE
;
A
#
# COMPACT_ATOMS: atom_id res chain seq x y z
N MET A 1 18.45 5.41 -9.54
CA MET A 1 17.29 4.93 -10.35
C MET A 1 16.98 6.07 -11.31
N GLU A 2 16.76 5.84 -12.60
CA GLU A 2 16.75 6.97 -13.55
C GLU A 2 15.35 7.55 -13.84
N ASN A 3 14.29 6.74 -13.79
CA ASN A 3 12.89 7.16 -14.02
C ASN A 3 11.89 6.42 -13.10
N GLY A 4 11.00 7.15 -12.42
CA GLY A 4 10.01 6.56 -11.50
C GLY A 4 8.61 7.14 -11.64
N GLN A 5 7.59 6.30 -11.50
CA GLN A 5 6.18 6.70 -11.44
C GLN A 5 5.59 6.33 -10.08
N VAL A 6 5.03 7.32 -9.39
CA VAL A 6 4.36 7.15 -8.09
C VAL A 6 2.88 7.42 -8.27
N THR A 7 2.04 6.45 -7.94
CA THR A 7 0.58 6.65 -7.82
C THR A 7 0.26 7.10 -6.40
N GLY A 8 -0.72 7.98 -6.21
CA GLY A 8 -1.15 8.40 -4.86
C GLY A 8 -0.34 9.55 -4.20
N ALA A 9 0.60 10.18 -4.92
CA ALA A 9 1.59 11.18 -4.44
C ALA A 9 1.10 12.45 -3.70
N SER A 10 -0.18 12.54 -3.33
CA SER A 10 -0.79 13.74 -2.72
C SER A 10 -0.48 13.92 -1.23
N THR A 11 -0.35 12.84 -0.44
CA THR A 11 -0.25 12.90 1.03
C THR A 11 0.54 11.71 1.63
N GLY A 12 0.79 11.75 2.95
CA GLY A 12 1.28 10.61 3.72
C GLY A 12 2.63 10.04 3.25
N LEU A 13 2.72 8.70 3.19
CA LEU A 13 3.92 7.98 2.76
C LEU A 13 4.33 8.33 1.32
N ASP A 14 3.38 8.52 0.40
CA ASP A 14 3.72 8.81 -0.99
C ASP A 14 4.37 10.17 -1.17
N ARG A 15 3.88 11.16 -0.43
CA ARG A 15 4.49 12.48 -0.41
C ARG A 15 5.92 12.40 0.13
N ALA A 16 6.14 11.68 1.23
CA ALA A 16 7.48 11.49 1.79
C ALA A 16 8.42 10.77 0.80
N LEU A 17 7.95 9.74 0.10
CA LEU A 17 8.72 9.06 -0.94
C LEU A 17 9.05 10.00 -2.11
N THR A 18 8.08 10.80 -2.55
CA THR A 18 8.26 11.80 -3.62
C THR A 18 9.30 12.86 -3.24
N GLU A 19 9.25 13.36 -2.01
CA GLU A 19 10.23 14.32 -1.47
C GLU A 19 11.64 13.71 -1.39
N ILE A 20 11.77 12.45 -0.96
CA ILE A 20 13.05 11.74 -0.95
C ILE A 20 13.64 11.60 -2.36
N ILE A 21 12.81 11.22 -3.34
CA ILE A 21 13.22 11.11 -4.75
C ILE A 21 13.73 12.47 -5.25
N PHE A 22 13.08 13.56 -4.86
CA PHE A 22 13.50 14.92 -5.21
C PHE A 22 14.86 15.29 -4.59
N GLU A 23 15.02 15.06 -3.28
CA GLU A 23 16.22 15.45 -2.52
C GLU A 23 17.46 14.62 -2.84
N LYS A 24 17.30 13.32 -3.10
CA LYS A 24 18.44 12.45 -3.40
C LYS A 24 19.09 12.73 -4.73
N GLY A 25 18.55 13.69 -5.50
CA GLY A 25 19.28 14.31 -6.59
C GLY A 25 19.63 13.32 -7.70
N ASP A 26 18.77 12.33 -7.96
CA ASP A 26 18.83 11.47 -9.16
C ASP A 26 18.53 12.32 -10.43
N THR A 27 19.15 13.50 -10.61
CA THR A 27 18.97 14.41 -11.77
C THR A 27 17.51 14.72 -12.16
N ALA A 28 16.57 14.58 -11.22
CA ALA A 28 15.15 14.34 -11.50
C ALA A 28 14.21 15.53 -11.22
N VAL A 29 14.69 16.77 -11.15
CA VAL A 29 13.74 17.91 -11.21
C VAL A 29 13.05 17.98 -12.58
N SER A 30 13.67 17.41 -13.64
CA SER A 30 13.05 17.20 -14.96
C SER A 30 12.35 15.84 -15.13
N ARG A 31 12.48 14.91 -14.17
CA ARG A 31 12.07 13.50 -14.32
C ARG A 31 10.97 13.03 -13.37
N LEU A 32 10.41 13.94 -12.58
CA LEU A 32 9.20 13.72 -11.81
C LEU A 32 7.99 14.27 -12.59
N SER A 33 6.93 13.48 -12.72
CA SER A 33 5.65 13.96 -13.22
C SER A 33 4.56 13.57 -12.25
N THR A 34 3.85 14.56 -11.73
CA THR A 34 2.62 14.34 -10.98
C THR A 34 1.47 14.34 -11.97
N LEU A 35 0.69 13.26 -11.97
CA LEU A 35 -0.50 13.12 -12.80
C LEU A 35 -1.69 12.89 -11.86
N LYS A 36 -2.82 13.49 -12.19
CA LYS A 36 -4.08 13.12 -11.54
C LYS A 36 -4.45 11.73 -12.06
N LEU A 37 -4.67 10.80 -11.13
CA LEU A 37 -4.98 9.41 -11.43
C LEU A 37 -5.93 8.86 -10.36
N ASP A 38 -7.13 8.47 -10.79
CA ASP A 38 -8.03 7.63 -10.01
C ASP A 38 -7.86 6.16 -10.45
N VAL A 39 -7.24 5.35 -9.57
CA VAL A 39 -6.93 3.95 -9.88
C VAL A 39 -8.18 3.07 -10.01
N SER A 40 -9.35 3.50 -9.52
CA SER A 40 -10.61 2.79 -9.74
C SER A 40 -11.08 2.86 -11.21
N LYS A 41 -10.46 3.72 -12.02
CA LYS A 41 -10.81 3.92 -13.44
C LYS A 41 -9.68 3.39 -14.33
N PRO A 42 -9.84 2.21 -14.95
CA PRO A 42 -8.80 1.59 -15.78
C PRO A 42 -8.26 2.48 -16.89
N ARG A 43 -9.09 3.37 -17.45
CA ARG A 43 -8.66 4.28 -18.52
C ARG A 43 -7.68 5.33 -18.04
N GLU A 44 -7.91 5.90 -16.86
CA GLU A 44 -6.97 6.89 -16.29
C GLU A 44 -5.60 6.26 -16.02
N ILE A 45 -5.55 4.96 -15.66
CA ILE A 45 -4.29 4.22 -15.48
C ILE A 45 -3.53 4.15 -16.82
N ILE A 46 -4.19 3.71 -17.89
CA ILE A 46 -3.57 3.60 -19.23
C ILE A 46 -3.04 4.97 -19.68
N ASP A 47 -3.85 6.02 -19.52
CA ASP A 47 -3.48 7.38 -19.91
C ASP A 47 -2.26 7.88 -19.10
N ALA A 48 -2.18 7.54 -17.81
CA ALA A 48 -1.03 7.91 -16.98
C ALA A 48 0.27 7.23 -17.42
N PHE A 49 0.23 5.94 -17.77
CA PHE A 49 1.38 5.23 -18.32
C PHE A 49 1.76 5.74 -19.73
N ALA A 50 0.78 6.09 -20.56
CA ALA A 50 1.03 6.71 -21.86
C ALA A 50 1.74 8.07 -21.72
N ALA A 51 1.30 8.92 -20.79
CA ALA A 51 1.96 10.18 -20.49
C ALA A 51 3.38 9.99 -19.95
N ALA A 52 3.61 8.98 -19.11
CA ALA A 52 4.94 8.63 -18.63
C ALA A 52 5.86 8.16 -19.78
N LYS A 53 5.33 7.37 -20.73
CA LYS A 53 6.05 6.98 -21.95
C LYS A 53 6.43 8.19 -22.79
N GLU A 54 5.50 9.09 -23.05
CA GLU A 54 5.75 10.29 -23.87
C GLU A 54 6.85 11.16 -23.24
N LYS A 55 6.82 11.33 -21.92
CA LYS A 55 7.75 12.21 -21.22
C LYS A 55 9.12 11.59 -20.96
N PHE A 56 9.19 10.30 -20.62
CA PHE A 56 10.40 9.64 -20.13
C PHE A 56 10.90 8.50 -21.01
N GLY A 57 10.07 8.00 -21.93
CA GLY A 57 10.38 6.86 -22.79
C GLY A 57 10.36 5.50 -22.09
N ARG A 58 10.67 5.44 -20.79
CA ARG A 58 10.73 4.22 -19.96
C ARG A 58 10.29 4.50 -18.53
N ILE A 59 9.95 3.44 -17.78
CA ILE A 59 9.65 3.49 -16.34
C ILE A 59 10.45 2.40 -15.64
N ASP A 60 11.28 2.76 -14.66
CA ASP A 60 12.10 1.78 -13.94
C ASP A 60 11.39 1.23 -12.71
N VAL A 61 10.65 2.11 -12.02
CA VAL A 61 9.93 1.78 -10.79
C VAL A 61 8.52 2.34 -10.83
N VAL A 62 7.54 1.50 -10.51
CA VAL A 62 6.15 1.90 -10.23
C VAL A 62 5.88 1.71 -8.73
N ALA A 63 5.49 2.77 -8.04
CA ALA A 63 4.98 2.69 -6.67
C ALA A 63 3.44 2.73 -6.69
N ASN A 64 2.83 1.59 -6.38
CA ASN A 64 1.39 1.40 -6.35
C ASN A 64 0.87 1.52 -4.91
N ASN A 65 0.50 2.73 -4.50
CA ASN A 65 0.12 3.01 -3.12
C ASN A 65 -1.34 3.40 -2.92
N ALA A 66 -1.99 3.93 -3.96
CA ALA A 66 -3.35 4.46 -3.88
C ALA A 66 -4.26 3.52 -3.07
N GLY A 67 -4.90 4.07 -2.03
CA GLY A 67 -5.67 3.26 -1.11
C GLY A 67 -6.62 4.04 -0.23
N ARG A 68 -7.69 3.37 0.16
CA ARG A 68 -8.71 3.80 1.11
C ARG A 68 -8.70 2.89 2.33
N ARG A 69 -9.14 3.42 3.46
CA ARG A 69 -9.40 2.65 4.67
C ARG A 69 -10.89 2.73 4.95
N SER A 70 -11.46 1.64 5.44
CA SER A 70 -12.79 1.63 6.02
C SER A 70 -12.67 1.02 7.42
N PHE A 71 -13.32 1.66 8.38
CA PHE A 71 -13.39 1.21 9.76
C PHE A 71 -14.84 0.93 10.11
N GLY A 72 -15.11 -0.23 10.68
CA GLY A 72 -16.44 -0.62 11.10
C GLY A 72 -16.47 -2.10 11.47
N GLU A 73 -17.37 -2.43 12.40
CA GLU A 73 -17.59 -3.82 12.81
C GLU A 73 -18.45 -4.53 11.74
N GLU A 74 -19.67 -4.95 12.09
CA GLU A 74 -20.58 -5.65 11.18
C GLU A 74 -21.40 -4.72 10.28
N ALA A 75 -21.50 -3.42 10.63
CA ALA A 75 -22.40 -2.47 9.97
C ALA A 75 -21.72 -1.55 8.94
N ILE A 76 -20.69 -2.04 8.27
CA ILE A 76 -20.12 -1.35 7.09
C ILE A 76 -21.13 -1.48 5.95
N GLU A 77 -21.48 -0.36 5.31
CA GLU A 77 -22.37 -0.36 4.16
C GLU A 77 -21.68 -1.01 2.95
N ASP A 78 -22.45 -1.74 2.13
CA ASP A 78 -21.93 -2.39 0.92
C ASP A 78 -21.21 -1.38 -0.01
N ALA A 79 -21.73 -0.16 -0.12
CA ALA A 79 -21.11 0.90 -0.93
C ALA A 79 -19.69 1.23 -0.46
N ASP A 80 -19.47 1.36 0.85
CA ASP A 80 -18.13 1.61 1.42
C ASP A 80 -17.19 0.42 1.22
N ALA A 81 -17.71 -0.80 1.38
CA ALA A 81 -16.97 -2.03 1.12
C ALA A 81 -16.52 -2.14 -0.35
N HIS A 82 -17.44 -1.87 -1.28
CA HIS A 82 -17.15 -1.83 -2.71
C HIS A 82 -16.11 -0.76 -3.05
N ASP A 83 -16.25 0.46 -2.53
CA ASP A 83 -15.30 1.55 -2.76
C ASP A 83 -13.86 1.19 -2.33
N VAL A 84 -13.73 0.52 -1.19
CA VAL A 84 -12.43 0.00 -0.71
C VAL A 84 -11.87 -1.04 -1.68
N MET A 85 -12.68 -2.00 -2.13
CA MET A 85 -12.24 -3.05 -3.04
C MET A 85 -11.90 -2.50 -4.43
N GLU A 86 -12.71 -1.58 -4.98
CA GLU A 86 -12.44 -0.94 -6.27
C GLU A 86 -11.11 -0.20 -6.28
N THR A 87 -10.78 0.49 -5.19
CA THR A 87 -9.50 1.23 -5.08
C THR A 87 -8.33 0.29 -4.78
N ASN A 88 -8.40 -0.42 -3.67
CA ASN A 88 -7.26 -1.11 -3.07
C ASN A 88 -6.96 -2.46 -3.74
N PHE A 89 -7.97 -3.13 -4.28
CA PHE A 89 -7.82 -4.43 -4.93
C PHE A 89 -7.83 -4.26 -6.45
N TRP A 90 -8.96 -3.83 -7.03
CA TRP A 90 -9.09 -3.77 -8.49
C TRP A 90 -8.18 -2.72 -9.11
N GLY A 91 -8.17 -1.50 -8.56
CA GLY A 91 -7.32 -0.43 -9.02
C GLY A 91 -5.84 -0.82 -8.92
N ALA A 92 -5.44 -1.39 -7.79
CA ALA A 92 -4.08 -1.85 -7.62
C ALA A 92 -3.70 -3.02 -8.57
N ALA A 93 -4.60 -3.97 -8.79
CA ALA A 93 -4.39 -5.04 -9.77
C ALA A 93 -4.30 -4.52 -11.21
N ASN A 94 -5.08 -3.48 -11.56
CA ASN A 94 -5.03 -2.83 -12.86
C ASN A 94 -3.69 -2.10 -13.06
N VAL A 95 -3.20 -1.37 -12.06
CA VAL A 95 -1.87 -0.73 -12.08
C VAL A 95 -0.77 -1.78 -12.22
N LEU A 96 -0.87 -2.91 -11.50
CA LEU A 96 0.09 -4.01 -11.63
C LEU A 96 0.13 -4.56 -13.07
N ARG A 97 -1.04 -4.84 -13.67
CA ARG A 97 -1.12 -5.35 -15.05
C ARG A 97 -0.47 -4.38 -16.03
N GLU A 98 -0.79 -3.10 -15.92
CA GLU A 98 -0.25 -2.07 -16.80
C GLU A 98 1.25 -1.86 -16.59
N ALA A 99 1.74 -1.91 -15.34
CA ALA A 99 3.16 -1.85 -15.04
C ALA A 99 3.94 -3.01 -15.67
N VAL A 100 3.45 -4.25 -15.51
CA VAL A 100 4.06 -5.44 -16.12
C VAL A 100 4.07 -5.32 -17.64
N ARG A 101 2.94 -4.94 -18.25
CA ARG A 101 2.85 -4.68 -19.69
C ARG A 101 3.91 -3.67 -20.13
N PHE A 102 4.02 -2.55 -19.43
CA PHE A 102 4.98 -1.50 -19.75
C PHE A 102 6.43 -1.99 -19.65
N PHE A 103 6.78 -2.72 -18.59
CA PHE A 103 8.11 -3.27 -18.41
C PHE A 103 8.49 -4.29 -19.49
N CYS A 104 7.52 -5.04 -20.00
CA CYS A 104 7.73 -6.05 -21.03
C CYS A 104 7.74 -5.47 -22.46
N GLU A 105 6.84 -4.53 -22.76
CA GLU A 105 6.57 -4.07 -24.14
C GLU A 105 7.20 -2.72 -24.48
N VAL A 106 7.43 -1.86 -23.49
CA VAL A 106 7.87 -0.47 -23.70
C VAL A 106 9.32 -0.27 -23.29
N ASN A 107 9.72 -0.81 -22.14
CA ASN A 107 11.10 -0.69 -21.70
C ASN A 107 12.05 -1.43 -22.66
N PRO A 108 13.32 -0.99 -22.79
CA PRO A 108 14.29 -1.69 -23.61
C PRO A 108 14.47 -3.15 -23.16
N MET A 109 14.67 -4.03 -24.14
CA MET A 109 14.84 -5.47 -23.90
C MET A 109 15.95 -5.73 -22.86
N GLY A 110 15.65 -6.58 -21.87
CA GLY A 110 16.58 -6.96 -20.80
C GLY A 110 16.65 -5.98 -19.62
N VAL A 111 16.00 -4.82 -19.69
CA VAL A 111 15.97 -3.84 -18.58
C VAL A 111 14.91 -4.21 -17.53
N GLY A 112 13.72 -4.62 -17.96
CA GLY A 112 12.60 -4.93 -17.07
C GLY A 112 12.13 -3.72 -16.27
N GLY A 113 11.69 -3.92 -15.03
CA GLY A 113 11.25 -2.87 -14.10
C GLY A 113 10.90 -3.44 -12.73
N ARG A 114 10.53 -2.57 -11.79
CA ARG A 114 10.15 -2.94 -10.42
C ARG A 114 8.80 -2.35 -10.04
N LEU A 115 7.96 -3.17 -9.40
CA LEU A 115 6.69 -2.75 -8.84
C LEU A 115 6.76 -2.80 -7.31
N LEU A 116 6.64 -1.64 -6.66
CA LEU A 116 6.46 -1.54 -5.22
C LEU A 116 4.97 -1.48 -4.92
N GLN A 117 4.41 -2.56 -4.41
CA GLN A 117 2.99 -2.68 -4.09
C GLN A 117 2.76 -2.33 -2.62
N MET A 118 1.92 -1.34 -2.31
CA MET A 118 1.61 -1.03 -0.92
C MET A 118 0.58 -2.01 -0.35
N GLY A 119 1.08 -2.95 0.45
CA GLY A 119 0.31 -3.81 1.34
C GLY A 119 -0.03 -3.10 2.65
N SER A 120 -0.09 -3.87 3.74
CA SER A 120 -0.21 -3.40 5.12
C SER A 120 0.02 -4.56 6.07
N GLY A 121 0.52 -4.30 7.28
CA GLY A 121 0.46 -5.30 8.36
C GLY A 121 -0.96 -5.82 8.62
N ALA A 122 -1.99 -5.01 8.34
CA ALA A 122 -3.39 -5.43 8.44
C ALA A 122 -3.84 -6.40 7.32
N GLY A 123 -3.13 -6.42 6.18
CA GLY A 123 -3.35 -7.43 5.13
C GLY A 123 -2.74 -8.77 5.52
N LEU A 124 -1.64 -8.74 6.26
CA LEU A 124 -1.04 -9.93 6.82
C LEU A 124 -1.84 -10.49 7.97
N GLN A 125 -2.26 -9.68 8.93
CA GLN A 125 -3.11 -10.09 10.05
C GLN A 125 -4.38 -9.24 10.04
N GLY A 126 -5.54 -9.89 9.88
CA GLY A 126 -6.82 -9.21 9.99
C GLY A 126 -6.92 -8.48 11.32
N LEU A 127 -7.26 -7.19 11.26
CA LEU A 127 -7.46 -6.36 12.45
C LEU A 127 -8.97 -6.14 12.66
N GLY A 128 -9.38 -6.11 13.93
CA GLY A 128 -10.76 -5.82 14.31
C GLY A 128 -11.24 -4.51 13.69
N ALA A 129 -12.50 -4.51 13.25
CA ALA A 129 -13.14 -3.41 12.53
C ALA A 129 -12.48 -2.96 11.21
N MET A 130 -11.63 -3.77 10.57
CA MET A 130 -10.97 -3.44 9.29
C MET A 130 -11.10 -4.56 8.24
N ALA A 131 -12.16 -5.37 8.30
CA ALA A 131 -12.29 -6.58 7.48
C ALA A 131 -12.09 -6.33 5.97
N TYR A 132 -12.82 -5.39 5.37
CA TYR A 132 -12.69 -5.07 3.94
C TYR A 132 -11.33 -4.45 3.60
N TYR A 133 -10.78 -3.62 4.48
CA TYR A 133 -9.44 -3.06 4.29
C TYR A 133 -8.37 -4.17 4.28
N SER A 134 -8.37 -5.04 5.30
CA SER A 134 -7.49 -6.20 5.40
C SER A 134 -7.60 -7.11 4.17
N ALA A 135 -8.84 -7.46 3.77
CA ALA A 135 -9.08 -8.30 2.60
C ALA A 135 -8.61 -7.64 1.29
N SER A 136 -8.72 -6.32 1.18
CA SER A 136 -8.33 -5.58 -0.03
C SER A 136 -6.82 -5.52 -0.27
N LYS A 137 -6.01 -5.72 0.79
CA LYS A 137 -4.53 -5.74 0.70
C LYS A 137 -4.07 -7.09 0.15
N PHE A 138 -4.26 -7.26 -1.16
CA PHE A 138 -3.98 -8.52 -1.84
C PHE A 138 -2.49 -8.85 -1.88
N ASP A 139 -2.20 -10.14 -1.70
CA ASP A 139 -0.88 -10.72 -1.85
C ASP A 139 -0.78 -11.36 -3.24
N ASN A 140 0.25 -10.99 -3.99
CA ASN A 140 0.50 -11.54 -5.32
C ASN A 140 2.00 -11.74 -5.56
N LYS A 141 2.37 -12.96 -5.93
CA LYS A 141 3.76 -13.34 -6.20
C LYS A 141 4.03 -13.35 -7.69
N ILE A 142 4.60 -12.26 -8.20
CA ILE A 142 5.14 -12.15 -9.56
C ILE A 142 6.60 -11.69 -9.53
N SER A 143 7.35 -11.87 -10.61
CA SER A 143 8.82 -11.70 -10.62
C SER A 143 9.33 -10.28 -10.34
N VAL A 144 8.50 -9.26 -10.57
CA VAL A 144 8.90 -7.85 -10.49
C VAL A 144 8.37 -7.12 -9.25
N ILE A 145 7.63 -7.81 -8.38
CA ILE A 145 6.90 -7.17 -7.27
C ILE A 145 7.65 -7.27 -5.95
N THR A 146 7.61 -6.19 -5.19
CA THR A 146 7.89 -6.16 -3.76
C THR A 146 6.69 -5.55 -3.05
N ILE A 147 6.10 -6.30 -2.12
CA ILE A 147 4.97 -5.91 -1.29
C ILE A 147 5.51 -5.21 -0.05
N ILE A 148 5.22 -3.93 0.05
CA ILE A 148 5.61 -3.03 1.13
C ILE A 148 4.51 -3.09 2.20
N GLU A 149 4.84 -3.55 3.41
CA GLU A 149 3.86 -3.86 4.44
C GLU A 149 4.07 -2.95 5.66
N PRO A 150 3.62 -1.69 5.58
CA PRO A 150 3.77 -0.74 6.68
C PRO A 150 2.92 -1.12 7.88
N GLY A 151 3.44 -0.76 9.05
CA GLY A 151 2.66 -0.54 10.26
C GLY A 151 1.94 0.80 10.27
N GLY A 152 1.54 1.26 11.45
CA GLY A 152 0.94 2.57 11.66
C GLY A 152 1.99 3.69 11.59
N PHE A 153 1.82 4.58 10.62
CA PHE A 153 2.60 5.81 10.47
C PHE A 153 1.74 7.02 10.79
N ASP A 154 2.34 8.02 11.43
CA ASP A 154 1.69 9.32 11.63
C ASP A 154 1.55 10.02 10.28
N THR A 155 0.39 9.85 9.67
CA THR A 155 0.06 10.38 8.36
C THR A 155 -1.17 11.28 8.50
N PRO A 156 -1.19 12.45 7.84
CA PRO A 156 -2.37 13.31 7.86
C PRO A 156 -3.61 12.52 7.43
N GLY A 157 -4.62 12.44 8.31
CA GLY A 157 -5.90 11.77 8.02
C GLY A 157 -6.17 10.48 8.79
N ILE A 158 -5.19 9.90 9.51
CA ILE A 158 -5.44 8.65 10.26
C ILE A 158 -6.56 8.79 11.30
N GLY A 159 -6.59 9.91 12.05
CA GLY A 159 -7.66 10.24 12.99
C GLY A 159 -8.91 10.88 12.37
N LYS A 160 -8.94 11.09 11.05
CA LYS A 160 -10.08 11.69 10.33
C LYS A 160 -10.89 10.67 9.52
N THR A 161 -10.52 9.40 9.56
CA THR A 161 -11.25 8.38 8.81
C THR A 161 -12.58 8.11 9.51
N ALA A 162 -13.67 8.13 8.75
CA ALA A 162 -14.99 7.83 9.26
C ALA A 162 -15.06 6.37 9.74
N TRP A 163 -15.79 6.16 10.83
CA TRP A 163 -16.17 4.85 11.30
C TRP A 163 -17.62 4.61 10.92
N ALA A 164 -17.92 3.46 10.34
CA ALA A 164 -19.28 2.99 10.24
C ALA A 164 -19.88 2.90 11.65
N PRO A 165 -21.15 3.28 11.83
CA PRO A 165 -21.79 3.21 13.14
C PRO A 165 -21.82 1.76 13.63
N ALA A 166 -21.62 1.55 14.94
CA ALA A 166 -21.85 0.23 15.51
C ALA A 166 -23.32 -0.16 15.32
N HIS A 167 -23.58 -1.41 14.93
CA HIS A 167 -24.95 -1.89 14.83
C HIS A 167 -25.59 -1.92 16.24
N PRO A 168 -26.83 -1.45 16.43
CA PRO A 168 -27.47 -1.42 17.76
C PRO A 168 -27.58 -2.78 18.44
N ALA A 169 -27.62 -3.88 17.67
CA ALA A 169 -27.69 -5.24 18.20
C ALA A 169 -26.33 -5.79 18.71
N TYR A 170 -25.22 -5.14 18.36
CA TYR A 170 -23.87 -5.53 18.79
C TYR A 170 -23.34 -4.49 19.78
N SER A 171 -24.01 -4.39 20.95
CA SER A 171 -23.54 -3.63 22.11
C SER A 171 -22.79 -4.54 23.09
N MET A 172 -21.79 -5.27 22.60
CA MET A 172 -20.97 -6.11 23.47
C MET A 172 -20.02 -5.24 24.29
N GLU A 173 -19.70 -5.68 25.51
CA GLU A 173 -18.54 -5.15 26.23
C GLU A 173 -17.28 -5.62 25.47
N GLU A 174 -16.45 -4.68 25.01
CA GLU A 174 -15.16 -4.92 24.31
C GLU A 174 -15.28 -5.52 22.89
N LEU A 175 -15.75 -4.70 21.94
CA LEU A 175 -15.74 -5.07 20.51
C LEU A 175 -14.31 -5.21 19.96
N PRO A 176 -14.06 -6.06 18.96
CA PRO A 176 -12.73 -6.22 18.36
C PRO A 176 -12.11 -4.89 17.87
N GLY A 177 -12.92 -3.95 17.38
CA GLY A 177 -12.48 -2.62 16.97
C GLY A 177 -12.22 -1.65 18.11
N ASP A 178 -12.56 -1.95 19.37
CA ASP A 178 -12.37 -1.03 20.50
C ASP A 178 -10.88 -0.78 20.79
N VAL A 179 -10.05 -1.81 20.63
CA VAL A 179 -8.59 -1.66 20.70
C VAL A 179 -8.10 -0.67 19.66
N LEU A 180 -8.57 -0.80 18.42
CA LEU A 180 -8.20 0.10 17.32
C LEU A 180 -8.76 1.52 17.54
N ARG A 181 -10.01 1.67 18.00
CA ARG A 181 -10.59 2.96 18.40
C ARG A 181 -9.74 3.64 19.47
N SER A 182 -9.32 2.90 20.49
CA SER A 182 -8.48 3.40 21.58
C SER A 182 -7.11 3.86 21.06
N LEU A 183 -6.46 3.03 20.24
CA LEU A 183 -5.17 3.36 19.62
C LEU A 183 -5.24 4.60 18.73
N LEU A 184 -6.37 4.84 18.04
CA LEU A 184 -6.57 6.00 17.18
C LEU A 184 -6.98 7.28 17.92
N LYS A 185 -7.51 7.18 19.15
CA LYS A 185 -7.84 8.35 20.00
C LYS A 185 -6.58 9.07 20.48
N GLU A 186 -5.58 8.31 20.89
CA GLU A 186 -4.25 8.81 21.24
C GLU A 186 -3.20 8.11 20.39
N PRO A 187 -3.05 8.50 19.11
CA PRO A 187 -2.13 7.82 18.20
C PRO A 187 -0.69 8.01 18.69
N ARG A 188 -0.17 7.02 19.43
CA ARG A 188 1.26 6.87 19.76
C ARG A 188 1.99 6.20 18.61
N LEU A 189 1.69 6.61 17.38
CA LEU A 189 2.28 6.06 16.17
C LEU A 189 3.74 6.51 16.11
N GLN A 190 4.66 5.60 16.44
CA GLN A 190 6.10 5.90 16.51
C GLN A 190 6.78 5.86 15.13
N GLY A 191 6.04 5.53 14.07
CA GLY A 191 6.56 5.44 12.71
C GLY A 191 6.76 6.82 12.11
N ASP A 192 8.01 7.20 11.86
CA ASP A 192 8.40 8.39 11.09
C ASP A 192 8.24 8.08 9.58
N PRO A 193 7.30 8.74 8.86
CA PRO A 193 7.05 8.51 7.44
C PRO A 193 8.30 8.68 6.57
N ARG A 194 9.14 9.67 6.90
CA ARG A 194 10.35 9.99 6.16
C ARG A 194 11.37 8.87 6.30
N LYS A 195 11.66 8.45 7.53
CA LYS A 195 12.57 7.31 7.77
C LYS A 195 12.06 6.03 7.10
N GLY A 196 10.76 5.78 7.17
CA GLY A 196 10.12 4.64 6.52
C GLY A 196 10.37 4.63 5.01
N MET A 197 10.09 5.76 4.34
CA MET A 197 10.25 5.88 2.90
C MET A 197 11.71 5.94 2.44
N GLU A 198 12.65 6.36 3.28
CA GLU A 198 14.08 6.24 2.96
C GLU A 198 14.52 4.78 2.85
N VAL A 199 13.94 3.91 3.66
CA VAL A 199 14.19 2.46 3.57
C VAL A 199 13.54 1.88 2.32
N VAL A 200 12.30 2.27 2.00
CA VAL A 200 11.63 1.86 0.76
C VAL A 200 12.39 2.32 -0.48
N TYR A 201 12.94 3.54 -0.48
CA TYR A 201 13.81 4.02 -1.55
C TYR A 201 15.05 3.13 -1.72
N LYS A 202 15.73 2.79 -0.62
CA LYS A 202 16.89 1.88 -0.67
C LYS A 202 16.51 0.49 -1.15
N LEU A 203 15.36 -0.03 -0.71
CA LEU A 203 14.83 -1.32 -1.12
C LEU A 203 14.67 -1.40 -2.65
N ALA A 204 14.17 -0.34 -3.27
CA ALA A 204 14.01 -0.26 -4.71
C ALA A 204 15.34 -0.24 -5.49
N THR A 205 16.48 0.05 -4.83
CA THR A 205 17.82 -0.03 -5.42
C THR A 205 18.48 -1.40 -5.30
N LEU A 206 17.91 -2.32 -4.52
CA LEU A 206 18.52 -3.65 -4.34
C LEU A 206 18.42 -4.46 -5.63
N GLU A 207 19.46 -5.24 -5.93
CA GLU A 207 19.45 -6.14 -7.09
C GLU A 207 18.29 -7.14 -6.98
N LYS A 208 18.17 -7.79 -5.81
CA LYS A 208 17.19 -8.82 -5.48
C LYS A 208 16.43 -8.45 -4.19
N PRO A 209 15.44 -7.55 -4.26
CA PRO A 209 14.61 -7.23 -3.11
C PRO A 209 13.73 -8.44 -2.73
N PRO A 210 13.31 -8.54 -1.45
CA PRO A 210 12.38 -9.57 -1.02
C PRO A 210 11.00 -9.38 -1.67
N LEU A 211 10.19 -10.45 -1.66
CA LEU A 211 8.78 -10.36 -2.03
C LEU A 211 7.99 -9.56 -0.98
N HIS A 212 8.14 -9.89 0.31
CA HIS A 212 7.46 -9.20 1.41
C HIS A 212 8.45 -8.32 2.17
N PHE A 213 8.03 -7.10 2.48
CA PHE A 213 8.80 -6.17 3.29
C PHE A 213 7.93 -5.54 4.40
N PRO A 214 7.71 -6.26 5.51
CA PRO A 214 7.15 -5.68 6.73
C PRO A 214 8.10 -4.63 7.29
N PHE A 215 7.60 -3.40 7.46
CA PHE A 215 8.42 -2.33 8.02
C PHE A 215 7.64 -1.47 9.04
N GLY A 216 8.32 -1.17 10.14
CA GLY A 216 7.69 -0.76 11.40
C GLY A 216 7.73 -1.91 12.41
N LYS A 217 8.02 -1.60 13.68
CA LYS A 217 8.13 -2.61 14.74
C LYS A 217 6.81 -3.35 14.95
N ASP A 218 5.71 -2.63 14.85
CA ASP A 218 4.35 -3.13 14.92
C ASP A 218 4.03 -4.08 13.77
N ALA A 219 4.29 -3.71 12.51
CA ALA A 219 4.09 -4.62 11.37
C ALA A 219 4.92 -5.90 11.52
N VAL A 220 6.20 -5.78 11.85
CA VAL A 220 7.09 -6.93 12.06
C VAL A 220 6.58 -7.83 13.19
N ASN A 221 6.05 -7.24 14.28
CA ASN A 221 5.48 -8.01 15.38
C ASN A 221 4.16 -8.69 15.01
N LEU A 222 3.29 -8.04 14.23
CA LEU A 222 2.06 -8.65 13.70
C LEU A 222 2.38 -9.88 12.85
N VAL A 223 3.36 -9.77 11.94
CA VAL A 223 3.80 -10.91 11.12
C VAL A 223 4.25 -12.07 12.00
N ARG A 224 5.16 -11.80 12.95
CA ARG A 224 5.69 -12.84 13.85
C ARG A 224 4.58 -13.50 14.65
N ALA A 225 3.70 -12.71 15.25
CA ALA A 225 2.61 -13.22 16.07
C ALA A 225 1.65 -14.11 15.25
N LYS A 226 1.24 -13.65 14.06
CA LYS A 226 0.39 -14.44 13.17
C LYS A 226 1.07 -15.72 12.72
N THR A 227 2.34 -15.66 12.30
CA THR A 227 3.06 -16.86 11.83
C THR A 227 3.17 -17.90 12.94
N VAL A 228 3.53 -17.50 14.17
CA VAL A 228 3.64 -18.42 15.31
C VAL A 228 2.28 -19.04 15.64
N ALA A 229 1.22 -18.23 15.72
CA ALA A 229 -0.12 -18.74 16.04
C ALA A 229 -0.65 -19.70 14.97
N LEU A 230 -0.54 -19.31 13.70
CA LEU A 230 -1.02 -20.13 12.59
C LEU A 230 -0.24 -21.44 12.45
N LEU A 231 1.08 -21.40 12.67
CA LEU A 231 1.90 -22.60 12.69
C LEU A 231 1.48 -23.53 13.82
N ALA A 232 1.31 -23.00 15.04
CA ALA A 232 0.88 -23.79 16.19
C ALA A 232 -0.49 -24.45 15.97
N ASP A 233 -1.45 -23.75 15.37
CA ASP A 233 -2.74 -24.34 15.00
C ASP A 233 -2.57 -25.43 13.94
N THR A 234 -1.76 -25.19 12.91
CA THR A 234 -1.50 -26.19 11.86
C THR A 234 -0.89 -27.46 12.43
N GLU A 235 0.18 -27.34 13.22
CA GLU A 235 0.87 -28.47 13.84
C GLU A 235 -0.02 -29.24 14.83
N LYS A 236 -0.95 -28.55 15.50
CA LYS A 236 -1.85 -29.19 16.47
C LYS A 236 -2.98 -29.96 15.81
N TYR A 237 -3.40 -29.57 14.61
CA TYR A 237 -4.62 -30.05 13.96
C TYR A 237 -4.40 -30.71 12.59
N GLU A 238 -3.15 -30.92 12.16
CA GLU A 238 -2.79 -31.82 11.05
C GLU A 238 -2.84 -33.31 11.44
#